data_AF-A0A401FNW4-F1
#
_entry.id   AF-A0A401FNW4-F1
#
_cell.length_a   1.000
_cell.length_b   1.000
_cell.length_c   1.000
_cell.angle_alpha   90.00
_cell.angle_beta   90.00
_cell.angle_gamma   90.00
#
_symmetry.space_group_name_H-M   'P 1'
#
loop_
_entity.id
_entity.type
_entity.pdbx_description
1 polymer ?
#
loop_
_entity_poly.entity_id
_entity_poly.type
_entity_poly.pdbx_seq_one_letter_code
_entity_poly.pdbx_strand_id
1 'polypeptide(L)' 'MKFTSGPITRPLKMGAYLKVSYNEKRSQVISWEKVNKNDVPTKALAKLQ' A
#
# COMPACT_ATOMS: atom_id res chain seq x y z
N MET A 1 7.71 -6.25 7.97
CA MET A 1 7.02 -4.99 8.34
C MET A 1 5.55 -5.30 8.56
N LYS A 2 5.01 -5.11 9.77
CA LYS A 2 3.58 -5.31 10.08
C LYS A 2 2.95 -3.93 10.26
N PHE A 3 1.96 -3.60 9.47
CA PHE A 3 1.13 -2.41 9.67
C PHE A 3 -0.30 -2.88 9.90
N THR A 4 -0.87 -2.46 11.03
CA THR A 4 -2.27 -2.71 11.36
C THR A 4 -3.11 -1.85 10.43
N SER A 5 -3.84 -2.50 9.54
CA SER A 5 -4.98 -1.85 8.95
C SER A 5 -5.94 -1.44 10.07
N GLY A 6 -6.41 -0.19 10.09
CA GLY A 6 -7.50 0.24 10.98
C GLY A 6 -8.77 -0.60 10.77
N PRO A 7 -9.95 -0.20 11.26
CA PRO A 7 -11.19 -0.95 11.03
C PRO A 7 -11.56 -0.87 9.54
N ILE A 8 -10.90 -1.65 8.68
CA ILE A 8 -11.31 -1.83 7.30
C ILE A 8 -12.59 -2.64 7.40
N THR A 9 -13.70 -1.98 7.19
CA THR A 9 -15.02 -2.59 7.09
C THR A 9 -15.09 -3.62 5.96
N ARG A 10 -14.05 -3.73 5.11
CA ARG A 10 -13.93 -4.69 4.01
C ARG A 10 -12.52 -5.29 3.96
N PRO A 11 -12.36 -6.62 3.96
CA PRO A 11 -11.05 -7.24 3.81
C PRO A 11 -10.39 -6.84 2.47
N LEU A 12 -9.09 -6.59 2.50
CA LEU A 12 -8.31 -6.36 1.29
C LEU A 12 -8.26 -7.65 0.46
N LYS A 13 -8.64 -7.55 -0.82
CA LYS A 13 -8.48 -8.67 -1.76
C LYS A 13 -7.00 -8.94 -1.99
N MET A 14 -6.62 -10.22 -2.00
CA MET A 14 -5.28 -10.64 -2.43
C MET A 14 -4.98 -10.12 -3.84
N GLY A 15 -3.74 -9.65 -4.06
CA GLY A 15 -3.30 -9.07 -5.33
C GLY A 15 -3.73 -7.61 -5.56
N ALA A 16 -4.30 -6.93 -4.56
CA ALA A 16 -4.55 -5.49 -4.63
C ALA A 16 -3.24 -4.71 -4.53
N TYR A 17 -3.14 -3.61 -5.29
CA TYR A 17 -2.05 -2.66 -5.16
C TYR A 17 -2.35 -1.68 -4.03
N LEU A 18 -1.36 -1.45 -3.18
CA LEU A 18 -1.45 -0.53 -2.06
C LEU A 18 -0.41 0.56 -2.23
N LYS A 19 -0.83 1.82 -2.10
CA LYS A 19 0.08 2.94 -1.95
C LYS A 19 0.24 3.21 -0.47
N VAL A 20 1.47 3.09 0.03
CA VAL A 20 1.80 3.21 1.45
C VAL A 20 2.60 4.49 1.66
N SER A 21 2.12 5.37 2.53
CA SER A 21 2.87 6.54 2.98
C SER A 21 3.66 6.18 4.22
N TYR A 22 4.99 6.19 4.11
CA TYR A 22 5.90 5.85 5.20
C TYR A 22 6.60 7.10 5.74
N ASN A 23 6.66 7.23 7.06
CA ASN A 23 7.47 8.24 7.73
C ASN A 23 8.84 7.66 8.04
N GLU A 24 9.86 8.05 7.29
CA GLU A 24 11.23 7.59 7.53
C GLU A 24 11.76 8.05 8.89
N LYS A 25 11.43 9.28 9.31
CA LYS A 25 11.88 9.85 10.59
C LYS A 25 11.34 9.08 11.79
N ARG A 26 10.12 8.55 11.69
CA ARG A 26 9.46 7.77 12.76
C ARG A 26 9.53 6.26 12.52
N SER A 27 10.14 5.85 11.41
CA SER A 27 10.17 4.47 10.93
C SER A 27 8.80 3.77 10.99
N GLN A 28 7.74 4.46 10.56
CA GLN A 28 6.37 3.99 10.71
C GLN A 28 5.52 4.33 9.48
N VAL A 29 4.62 3.41 9.10
CA VAL A 29 3.57 3.67 8.11
C VAL A 29 2.56 4.66 8.68
N ILE A 30 2.34 5.78 7.98
CA ILE A 30 1.40 6.84 8.36
C ILE A 30 0.00 6.51 7.84
N SER A 31 -0.06 6.09 6.58
CA SER A 31 -1.30 5.79 5.89
C SER A 31 -1.04 4.82 4.76
N TRP A 32 -2.09 4.13 4.36
CA TRP A 32 -2.08 3.32 3.15
C TRP A 32 -3.45 3.42 2.50
N GLU A 33 -3.47 3.42 1.18
CA GLU A 33 -4.67 3.50 0.37
C GLU A 33 -4.63 2.42 -0.71
N LYS A 34 -5.79 1.84 -1.01
CA LYS A 34 -5.92 0.89 -2.11
C LYS A 34 -5.97 1.65 -3.42
N VAL A 35 -5.08 1.32 -4.35
CA VAL A 35 -5.01 1.92 -5.69
C VAL A 35 -5.29 0.88 -6.76
N ASN A 36 -5.79 1.32 -7.92
CA ASN A 36 -5.96 0.41 -9.05
C ASN A 36 -4.61 0.21 -9.74
N LYS A 37 -4.47 -0.91 -10.48
CA LYS A 37 -3.25 -1.20 -11.25
C LYS A 37 -2.85 -0.06 -12.20
N ASN A 38 -3.84 0.62 -12.79
CA ASN A 38 -3.64 1.73 -13.72
C ASN A 38 -3.08 2.99 -13.03
N ASP A 39 -3.33 3.15 -11.73
CA ASP A 39 -2.81 4.26 -10.93
C ASP A 39 -1.38 3.99 -10.42
N VAL A 40 -0.89 2.76 -10.58
CA VAL A 40 0.48 2.40 -10.18
C VAL A 40 1.45 2.83 -11.29
N PRO A 41 2.47 3.64 -10.98
CA PRO A 41 3.49 3.99 -11.95
C PRO A 41 4.13 2.76 -12.60
N THR A 42 4.32 2.78 -13.91
CA THR A 42 4.91 1.66 -14.68
C THR A 42 6.27 1.22 -14.14
N LYS A 43 7.10 2.17 -13.67
CA LYS A 43 8.38 1.90 -13.02
C LYS A 43 8.25 1.13 -11.70
N ALA A 44 7.15 1.33 -10.96
CA ALA A 44 6.88 0.60 -9.73
C ALA A 44 6.31 -0.79 -10.05
N LEU A 45 5.42 -0.90 -11.05
CA LEU A 45 4.91 -2.19 -11.53
C LEU A 45 6.03 -3.13 -11.99
N ALA A 46 7.03 -2.62 -12.71
CA ALA A 46 8.16 -3.41 -13.18
C ALA A 46 9.03 -4.00 -12.06
N LYS A 47 9.01 -3.40 -10.85
CA LYS A 47 9.75 -3.89 -9.67
C LYS A 47 8.97 -4.91 -8.84
N LEU A 48 7.69 -5.13 -9.17
CA LEU A 48 6.81 -6.09 -8.51
C LEU A 48 6.76 -7.44 -9.25
N GLN A 49 7.45 -7.56 -10.39
CA GLN A 49 7.63 -8.80 -11.15
C GLN A 49 8.78 -9.64 -10.63
#